data_AF-A0A258KW71-F1
#
_entry.id   AF-A0A258KW71-F1
#
_cell.length_a   1.000
_cell.length_b   1.000
_cell.length_c   1.000
_cell.angle_alpha   90.00
_cell.angle_beta   90.00
_cell.angle_gamma   90.00
#
_symmetry.space_group_name_H-M   'P 1'
#
loop_
_entity.id
_entity.type
_entity.pdbx_description
1 polymer ?
#
loop_
_entity_poly.entity_id
_entity_poly.type
_entity_poly.pdbx_seq_one_letter_code
_entity_poly.pdbx_strand_id
1 'polypeptide(L)'
;MKRIDAARAGAQKLMRAEAAIDAALRETAELVGLLPSLRLEANLSAVIGQDAVEDLGQTLAHILSARRMIVRAHAGLQTVREQIGCRGVSVGDMDKPGDVPRTGGLRTLNGGRAA
;
A
#
# COMPACT_ATOMS: atom_id res chain seq x y z
N MET A 1 10.02 4.56 31.22
CA MET A 1 10.16 4.60 29.75
C MET A 1 10.27 6.06 29.32
N LYS A 2 11.28 6.44 28.53
CA LYS A 2 11.39 7.83 28.04
C LYS A 2 10.44 8.03 26.86
N ARG A 3 9.96 9.26 26.64
CA ARG A 3 9.02 9.58 25.53
C ARG A 3 9.57 9.17 24.16
N ILE A 4 10.88 9.33 23.97
CA ILE A 4 11.60 8.93 22.76
C ILE A 4 11.57 7.42 22.52
N ASP A 5 11.66 6.61 23.57
CA ASP A 5 11.62 5.15 23.47
C ASP A 5 10.23 4.69 23.03
N ALA A 6 9.18 5.32 23.58
CA ALA A 6 7.79 5.07 23.21
C ALA A 6 7.53 5.43 21.74
N ALA A 7 8.01 6.59 21.28
CA ALA A 7 7.88 7.04 19.91
C ALA A 7 8.57 6.08 18.93
N ARG A 8 9.79 5.65 19.24
CA ARG A 8 10.53 4.68 18.42
C ARG A 8 9.84 3.32 18.36
N ALA A 9 9.35 2.80 19.48
CA ALA A 9 8.63 1.54 19.52
C ALA A 9 7.33 1.61 18.71
N GLY A 10 6.59 2.72 18.81
CA GLY A 10 5.39 2.97 18.02
C GLY A 10 5.68 2.99 16.51
N ALA A 11 6.71 3.74 16.08
CA ALA A 11 7.10 3.82 14.68
C ALA A 11 7.50 2.43 14.11
N GLN A 12 8.30 1.66 14.85
CA GLN A 12 8.69 0.31 14.43
C GLN A 12 7.48 -0.63 14.31
N LYS A 13 6.53 -0.57 15.25
CA LYS A 13 5.33 -1.40 15.18
C LYS A 13 4.43 -1.00 14.02
N LEU A 14 4.30 0.30 13.75
CA LEU A 14 3.54 0.82 12.61
C LEU A 14 4.14 0.33 11.28
N MET A 15 5.46 0.46 11.08
CA MET A 15 6.12 -0.03 9.86
C MET A 15 5.90 -1.54 9.64
N ARG A 16 5.96 -2.33 10.72
CA ARG A 16 5.65 -3.78 10.65
C ARG A 16 4.19 -4.04 10.27
N ALA A 17 3.25 -3.23 10.78
CA ALA A 17 1.84 -3.35 10.44
C ALA A 17 1.56 -2.95 8.99
N GLU A 18 2.19 -1.88 8.48
CA GLU A 18 2.13 -1.51 7.06
C GLU A 18 2.66 -2.62 6.16
N ALA A 19 3.84 -3.18 6.49
CA ALA A 19 4.42 -4.28 5.74
C ALA A 19 3.54 -5.55 5.74
N ALA A 20 2.88 -5.85 6.85
CA ALA A 20 1.96 -6.98 6.94
C ALA A 20 0.73 -6.80 6.04
N ILE A 21 0.18 -5.59 5.98
CA ILE A 21 -0.94 -5.27 5.06
C ILE A 21 -0.50 -5.36 3.60
N ASP A 22 0.69 -4.86 3.27
CA ASP A 22 1.24 -4.94 1.91
C ASP A 22 1.50 -6.40 1.48
N ALA A 23 1.98 -7.24 2.41
CA ALA A 23 2.12 -8.68 2.16
C ALA A 23 0.76 -9.36 1.93
N ALA A 24 -0.24 -9.06 2.76
CA ALA A 24 -1.60 -9.59 2.58
C ALA A 24 -2.22 -9.15 1.24
N LEU A 25 -1.99 -7.89 0.83
CA LEU A 25 -2.43 -7.36 -0.46
C LEU A 25 -1.84 -8.16 -1.63
N ARG A 26 -0.52 -8.41 -1.59
CA ARG A 26 0.18 -9.17 -2.62
C ARG A 26 -0.36 -10.60 -2.73
N GLU A 27 -0.35 -11.35 -1.64
CA GLU A 27 -0.78 -12.76 -1.62
C GLU A 27 -2.24 -12.93 -2.05
N THR A 28 -3.12 -12.03 -1.61
CA THR A 28 -4.55 -12.08 -1.99
C THR A 28 -4.73 -11.77 -3.47
N ALA A 29 -4.01 -10.79 -4.02
CA ALA A 29 -4.08 -10.46 -5.44
C ALA A 29 -3.54 -11.60 -6.32
N GLU A 30 -2.44 -12.23 -5.91
CA GLU A 30 -1.88 -13.42 -6.58
C GLU A 30 -2.90 -14.56 -6.60
N LEU A 31 -3.57 -14.84 -5.46
CA LEU A 31 -4.59 -15.88 -5.38
C LEU A 31 -5.81 -15.59 -6.28
N VAL A 32 -6.31 -14.35 -6.29
CA VAL A 32 -7.43 -13.92 -7.16
C VAL A 32 -7.12 -14.16 -8.63
N GLY A 33 -5.89 -13.89 -9.08
CA GLY A 33 -5.46 -14.13 -10.46
C GLY A 33 -5.18 -15.60 -10.80
N LEU A 34 -4.70 -16.37 -9.81
CA LEU A 34 -4.34 -17.77 -9.98
C LEU A 34 -5.59 -18.65 -10.23
N LEU A 35 -6.68 -18.45 -9.49
CA LEU A 35 -7.84 -19.34 -9.54
C LEU A 35 -8.49 -19.43 -10.94
N PRO A 36 -8.75 -18.32 -11.67
CA PRO A 36 -9.24 -18.41 -13.04
C PRO A 36 -8.27 -19.12 -13.99
N SER A 37 -6.97 -19.00 -13.77
CA SER A 37 -5.93 -19.63 -14.58
C SER A 37 -5.95 -21.15 -14.39
N LEU A 38 -5.94 -21.62 -13.13
CA LEU A 38 -6.06 -23.04 -12.79
C LEU A 38 -7.36 -23.65 -13.32
N ARG A 39 -8.47 -22.90 -13.24
CA ARG A 39 -9.77 -23.33 -13.77
C ARG A 39 -9.70 -23.57 -15.28
N LEU A 40 -9.05 -22.68 -16.04
CA LEU A 40 -8.87 -22.82 -17.48
C LEU A 40 -7.95 -23.99 -17.81
N GLU A 41 -6.82 -24.13 -17.11
CA GLU A 41 -5.89 -25.25 -17.29
C GLU A 41 -6.55 -26.61 -17.04
N ALA A 42 -7.49 -26.67 -16.09
CA ALA A 42 -8.26 -27.86 -15.78
C ALA A 42 -9.48 -28.08 -16.69
N ASN A 43 -9.70 -27.25 -17.71
CA ASN A 43 -10.90 -27.26 -18.58
C ASN A 43 -12.23 -27.24 -17.80
N LEU A 44 -12.27 -26.51 -16.68
CA LEU A 44 -13.45 -26.40 -15.83
C LEU A 44 -14.34 -25.22 -16.24
N SER A 45 -15.65 -25.39 -16.07
CA SER A 45 -16.65 -24.34 -16.29
C SER A 45 -16.36 -23.09 -15.45
N ALA A 46 -16.64 -21.91 -16.01
CA ALA A 46 -16.49 -20.61 -15.34
C ALA A 46 -17.33 -20.46 -14.07
N VAL A 47 -18.40 -21.24 -13.93
CA VAL A 47 -19.27 -21.22 -12.73
C VAL A 47 -18.59 -21.89 -11.53
N ILE A 48 -17.62 -22.79 -11.77
CA ILE A 48 -16.91 -23.47 -10.68
C ILE A 48 -16.03 -22.48 -9.93
N GLY A 49 -16.33 -22.28 -8.65
CA GLY A 49 -15.58 -21.41 -7.75
C GLY A 49 -15.85 -19.91 -7.92
N GLN A 50 -16.89 -19.52 -8.68
CA GLN A 50 -17.24 -18.12 -8.92
C GLN A 50 -17.45 -17.35 -7.61
N ASP A 51 -18.26 -17.87 -6.69
CA ASP A 51 -18.55 -17.24 -5.40
C ASP A 51 -17.27 -17.04 -4.57
N ALA A 52 -16.34 -18.01 -4.61
CA ALA A 52 -15.06 -17.90 -3.92
C ALA A 52 -14.17 -16.79 -4.52
N VAL A 53 -14.15 -16.63 -5.85
CA VAL A 53 -13.43 -15.53 -6.51
C VAL A 53 -14.07 -14.18 -6.18
N GLU A 54 -15.40 -14.11 -6.06
CA GLU A 54 -16.12 -12.92 -5.63
C GLU A 54 -15.77 -12.52 -4.18
N ASP A 55 -15.78 -13.48 -3.25
CA ASP A 55 -15.38 -13.27 -1.85
C ASP A 55 -13.91 -12.81 -1.74
N LEU A 56 -13.02 -13.37 -2.56
CA LEU A 56 -11.62 -12.93 -2.63
C LEU A 56 -11.49 -11.51 -3.20
N GLY A 57 -12.29 -11.15 -4.20
CA GLY A 57 -12.35 -9.79 -4.73
C GLY A 57 -12.80 -8.78 -3.67
N GLN A 58 -13.82 -9.13 -2.88
CA GLN A 58 -14.29 -8.31 -1.77
C GLN A 58 -13.24 -8.21 -0.65
N THR A 59 -12.54 -9.30 -0.35
CA THR A 59 -11.42 -9.33 0.60
C THR A 59 -10.30 -8.38 0.15
N LEU A 60 -9.94 -8.41 -1.14
CA LEU A 60 -8.94 -7.52 -1.72
C LEU A 60 -9.33 -6.03 -1.56
N ALA A 61 -10.61 -5.70 -1.79
CA ALA A 61 -11.13 -4.35 -1.58
C ALA A 61 -11.00 -3.90 -0.11
N HIS A 62 -11.25 -4.79 0.85
CA HIS A 62 -11.06 -4.51 2.27
C HIS A 62 -9.60 -4.27 2.63
N ILE A 63 -8.66 -5.05 2.08
CA ILE A 63 -7.22 -4.87 2.30
C ILE A 63 -6.75 -3.52 1.74
N LEU A 64 -7.20 -3.13 0.54
CA LEU A 64 -6.90 -1.82 -0.04
C LEU A 64 -7.41 -0.66 0.83
N SER A 65 -8.60 -0.82 1.41
CA SER A 65 -9.14 0.16 2.37
C SER A 65 -8.29 0.22 3.65
N ALA A 66 -7.92 -0.93 4.21
CA ALA A 66 -7.04 -1.02 5.37
C ALA A 66 -5.69 -0.35 5.12
N ARG A 67 -5.09 -0.56 3.94
CA ARG A 67 -3.86 0.10 3.51
C ARG A 67 -3.99 1.63 3.49
N ARG A 68 -5.10 2.15 2.94
CA ARG A 68 -5.37 3.60 2.97
C ARG A 68 -5.50 4.13 4.39
N MET A 69 -6.19 3.40 5.27
CA MET A 69 -6.39 3.80 6.66
C MET A 69 -5.07 3.81 7.45
N ILE A 70 -4.21 2.81 7.30
CA ILE A 70 -2.94 2.75 8.02
C ILE A 70 -1.95 3.83 7.56
N VAL A 71 -1.92 4.15 6.25
CA VAL A 71 -1.10 5.25 5.73
C VAL A 71 -1.57 6.61 6.28
N ARG A 72 -2.89 6.81 6.41
CA ARG A 72 -3.44 8.00 7.08
C ARG A 72 -3.06 8.05 8.56
N ALA A 73 -3.11 6.92 9.27
CA ALA A 73 -2.69 6.82 10.65
C ALA A 73 -1.19 7.15 10.82
N HIS A 74 -0.34 6.71 9.89
CA HIS A 74 1.07 7.09 9.84
C HIS A 74 1.24 8.60 9.80
N ALA A 75 0.57 9.28 8.86
CA ALA A 75 0.65 10.74 8.76
C ALA A 75 0.20 11.42 10.05
N GLY A 76 -0.90 10.96 10.67
CA GLY A 76 -1.37 11.50 11.95
C GLY A 76 -0.39 11.29 13.11
N LEU A 77 0.33 10.16 13.13
CA LEU A 77 1.35 9.89 14.15
C LEU A 77 2.57 10.81 14.05
N GLN A 78 2.82 11.42 12.89
CA GLN A 78 3.84 12.48 12.76
C GLN A 78 3.44 13.72 13.58
N THR A 79 2.17 14.11 13.56
CA THR A 79 1.65 15.18 14.41
C THR A 79 1.77 14.84 15.90
N VAL A 80 1.46 13.59 16.28
CA VAL A 80 1.62 13.13 17.68
C VAL A 80 3.08 13.20 18.12
N ARG A 81 4.03 12.79 17.26
CA ARG A 81 5.48 12.89 17.52
C ARG A 81 5.90 14.33 17.84
N GLU A 82 5.37 15.30 17.11
CA GLU A 82 5.64 16.72 17.36
C GLU A 82 5.06 17.19 18.70
N GLN A 83 3.82 16.83 19.00
CA GLN A 83 3.14 17.20 20.25
C GLN A 83 3.87 16.67 21.50
N ILE A 84 4.50 15.49 21.42
CA ILE A 84 5.25 14.91 22.54
C ILE A 84 6.72 15.39 22.63
N GLY A 85 7.13 16.33 21.76
CA GLY A 85 8.47 16.94 21.77
C GLY A 85 9.56 16.06 21.14
N CYS A 86 9.20 15.13 20.26
CA CYS A 86 10.13 14.18 19.62
C CYS A 86 10.46 14.56 18.16
N ARG A 87 10.38 15.84 17.80
CA ARG A 87 10.57 16.35 16.42
C ARG A 87 11.92 15.96 15.79
N GLY A 88 12.99 15.90 16.57
CA GLY A 88 14.34 15.54 16.09
C GLY A 88 14.60 14.04 15.92
N VAL A 89 13.58 13.19 16.08
CA VAL A 89 13.72 11.72 16.06
C VAL A 89 13.20 11.20 14.72
N SER A 90 14.10 11.01 13.77
CA SER A 90 13.82 10.31 12.51
C SER A 90 14.01 8.81 12.71
N VAL A 91 12.96 8.02 12.49
CA VAL A 91 13.03 6.54 12.52
C VAL A 91 12.40 6.07 11.22
N GLY A 92 13.24 5.65 10.27
CA GLY A 92 12.77 5.03 9.03
C GLY A 92 12.21 5.97 7.97
N ASP A 93 12.62 7.25 7.95
CA ASP A 93 12.31 8.15 6.82
C ASP A 93 13.13 7.74 5.59
N MET A 94 12.51 6.93 4.73
CA MET A 94 12.53 7.30 3.32
C MET A 94 11.50 8.42 3.22
N ASP A 95 11.95 9.67 3.05
CA ASP A 95 11.08 10.81 2.74
C ASP A 95 10.10 10.36 1.64
N LYS A 96 8.87 9.99 2.02
CA LYS A 96 7.79 9.89 1.05
C LYS A 96 7.62 11.32 0.59
N PRO A 97 7.88 11.65 -0.68
CA PRO A 97 7.86 13.03 -1.11
C PRO A 97 6.48 13.58 -0.78
N GLY A 98 6.45 14.56 0.14
CA GLY A 98 5.24 15.32 0.43
C GLY A 98 4.77 15.90 -0.89
N ASP A 99 3.45 15.79 -1.13
CA ASP A 99 2.72 16.13 -2.36
C ASP A 99 3.54 16.99 -3.35
N VAL A 100 4.45 16.33 -4.07
CA VAL A 100 5.23 16.99 -5.11
C VAL A 100 4.22 17.31 -6.20
N PRO A 101 4.13 18.57 -6.67
CA PRO A 101 3.26 18.89 -7.79
C PRO A 101 3.56 17.89 -8.90
N ARG A 102 2.57 17.07 -9.26
CA ARG A 102 2.70 16.12 -10.35
C ARG A 102 3.08 16.92 -11.58
N THR A 103 4.34 16.88 -11.97
CA THR A 103 4.84 17.36 -13.26
C THR A 103 4.40 16.38 -14.34
N GLY A 104 3.09 16.11 -14.41
CA GLY A 104 2.44 15.27 -15.42
C GLY A 104 2.15 16.02 -16.71
N GLY A 105 3.02 16.96 -17.09
CA GLY A 105 2.98 17.56 -18.42
C GLY A 105 3.78 16.70 -19.38
N LEU A 106 3.19 15.63 -19.90
CA LEU A 106 3.76 14.89 -21.03
C LEU A 106 3.80 15.86 -22.23
N ARG A 107 4.94 16.51 -22.45
CA ARG A 107 5.18 17.34 -23.63
C ARG A 107 5.69 16.45 -24.75
N THR A 108 4.85 16.23 -25.76
CA THR A 108 5.32 15.71 -27.04
C THR A 108 6.22 16.77 -27.67
N LEU A 109 7.51 16.50 -27.75
CA LEU A 109 8.39 17.27 -28.63
C LEU A 109 8.00 16.89 -30.06
N ASN A 110 7.43 17.84 -30.81
CA ASN A 110 7.18 17.65 -32.23
C ASN A 110 8.53 17.35 -32.90
N GLY A 111 8.72 16.09 -33.28
CA GLY A 111 9.86 15.64 -34.05
C GLY A 111 9.85 16.34 -35.41
N GLY A 112 10.61 17.42 -35.52
CA GLY A 112 10.94 18.03 -36.79
C GLY A 112 11.68 17.01 -37.64
N ARG A 113 11.00 16.49 -38.66
CA ARG A 113 11.65 15.81 -39.79
C ARG A 113 12.53 16.85 -40.49
N ALA A 114 13.84 16.76 -40.28
CA ALA A 114 14.78 17.34 -41.23
C ALA A 114 14.64 16.56 -42.54
N ALA A 115 14.32 17.31 -43.60
CA ALA A 115 14.30 16.86 -44.98
C ALA A 115 15.70 16.51 -45.48
#